data_AF-A0A556VYA3-F1
#
_entry.id   AF-A0A556VYA3-F1
#
_cell.length_a   1.000
_cell.length_b   1.000
_cell.length_c   1.000
_cell.angle_alpha   90.00
_cell.angle_beta   90.00
_cell.angle_gamma   90.00
#
_symmetry.space_group_name_H-M   'P 1'
#
loop_
_entity.id
_entity.type
_entity.pdbx_description
1 polymer ?
#
loop_
_entity_poly.entity_id
_entity_poly.type
_entity_poly.pdbx_seq_one_letter_code
_entity_poly.pdbx_strand_id
1 'polypeptide(L)'
;MTPIHKVKLQSRPNFTAPDVHNAWSVEHQHQHQSALIETVKLVRSGATHMFGSEIRARDESDGAALNINNRSPDFIVLDIAKHILDLFVGAMWKTMLGLTALPHVGGICGAFITRRETKTWYATLNKPSWRPPNSAFGVVWTALYTGMGYGSYLVYKELGGFTEDAVVPLGLYGLQLALNWAWTPIFFGAHKIKLALIEIVVLTGTVAATMVSWYPVNRTATLLMTPYLAWLCLATSLNYCIWRDNPDIKKD
;
A
#
# COMPACT_ATOMS: atom_id res chain seq x y z
N MET A 1 58.84 -51.22 -45.44
CA MET A 1 60.05 -50.36 -45.47
C MET A 1 59.59 -48.94 -45.76
N THR A 2 59.99 -48.00 -44.89
CA THR A 2 59.98 -46.51 -45.06
C THR A 2 58.61 -45.78 -44.99
N PRO A 3 58.52 -44.53 -44.50
CA PRO A 3 58.86 -44.05 -43.14
C PRO A 3 57.68 -43.29 -42.46
N ILE A 4 57.78 -43.12 -41.13
CA ILE A 4 56.85 -42.34 -40.29
C ILE A 4 57.13 -40.84 -40.42
N HIS A 5 56.15 -40.07 -40.91
CA HIS A 5 56.17 -38.60 -40.82
C HIS A 5 55.58 -38.13 -39.47
N LYS A 6 56.38 -37.38 -38.70
CA LYS A 6 55.92 -36.64 -37.51
C LYS A 6 54.95 -35.52 -37.93
N VAL A 7 53.69 -35.60 -37.50
CA VAL A 7 52.71 -34.52 -37.63
C VAL A 7 52.85 -33.57 -36.43
N LYS A 8 52.98 -32.28 -36.75
CA LYS A 8 53.10 -31.14 -35.84
C LYS A 8 51.76 -30.96 -35.10
N LEU A 9 51.75 -30.99 -33.76
CA LEU A 9 50.58 -30.63 -32.94
C LEU A 9 50.27 -29.14 -33.16
N GLN A 10 49.21 -28.83 -33.91
CA GLN A 10 48.58 -27.51 -33.92
C GLN A 10 47.76 -27.35 -32.65
N SER A 11 48.05 -26.28 -31.91
CA SER A 11 47.33 -25.85 -30.71
C SER A 11 45.85 -25.60 -31.02
N ARG A 12 44.96 -26.18 -30.20
CA ARG A 12 43.52 -25.97 -30.25
C ARG A 12 43.18 -24.48 -30.03
N PRO A 13 42.19 -23.91 -30.75
CA PRO A 13 41.66 -22.61 -30.39
C PRO A 13 40.89 -22.72 -29.05
N ASN A 14 41.19 -21.81 -28.12
CA ASN A 14 40.45 -21.65 -26.88
C ASN A 14 38.99 -21.28 -27.19
N PHE A 15 38.06 -22.18 -26.87
CA PHE A 15 36.64 -21.86 -26.86
C PHE A 15 36.31 -21.22 -25.50
N THR A 16 36.38 -19.89 -25.42
CA THR A 16 35.77 -19.16 -24.30
C THR A 16 34.27 -19.12 -24.51
N ALA A 17 33.51 -19.72 -23.61
CA ALA A 17 32.06 -19.62 -23.59
C ALA A 17 31.64 -18.14 -23.55
N PRO A 18 30.74 -17.66 -24.43
CA PRO A 18 30.21 -16.31 -24.31
C PRO A 18 29.33 -16.21 -23.05
N ASP A 19 29.52 -15.11 -22.32
CA ASP A 19 28.82 -14.74 -21.09
C ASP A 19 27.30 -14.66 -21.31
N VAL A 20 26.61 -15.79 -21.12
CA VAL A 20 25.14 -15.90 -21.20
C VAL A 20 24.41 -14.99 -20.19
N HIS A 21 25.08 -14.58 -19.11
CA HIS A 21 24.52 -13.63 -18.14
C HIS A 21 24.46 -12.18 -18.66
N ASN A 22 25.39 -11.76 -19.52
CA ASN A 22 25.40 -10.41 -20.08
C ASN A 22 24.42 -10.29 -21.25
N ALA A 23 24.25 -11.33 -22.04
CA ALA A 23 23.28 -11.36 -23.14
C ALA A 23 21.83 -11.26 -22.63
N TRP A 24 21.48 -11.98 -21.55
CA TRP A 24 20.14 -11.93 -20.94
C TRP A 24 19.79 -10.55 -20.37
N SER A 25 20.78 -9.89 -19.76
CA SER A 25 20.65 -8.52 -19.22
C SER A 25 20.45 -7.48 -20.33
N VAL A 26 21.22 -7.55 -21.42
CA VAL A 26 21.13 -6.63 -22.56
C VAL A 26 19.82 -6.81 -23.34
N GLU A 27 19.36 -8.05 -23.54
CA GLU A 27 18.07 -8.35 -24.16
C GLU A 27 16.88 -7.81 -23.34
N HIS A 28 16.92 -7.98 -22.01
CA HIS A 28 15.92 -7.40 -21.10
C HIS A 28 15.96 -5.87 -21.11
N GLN A 29 17.15 -5.27 -21.17
CA GLN A 29 17.31 -3.82 -21.28
C GLN A 29 16.74 -3.28 -22.60
N HIS A 30 16.97 -3.98 -23.70
CA HIS A 30 16.39 -3.64 -25.00
C HIS A 30 14.86 -3.82 -25.02
N GLN A 31 14.31 -4.89 -24.43
CA GLN A 31 12.86 -5.08 -24.30
C GLN A 31 12.21 -3.97 -23.46
N HIS A 32 12.83 -3.55 -22.35
CA HIS A 32 12.35 -2.43 -21.54
C HIS A 32 12.40 -1.10 -22.31
N GLN A 33 13.45 -0.86 -23.10
CA GLN A 33 13.53 0.33 -23.96
C GLN A 33 12.50 0.31 -25.09
N SER A 34 12.27 -0.84 -25.72
CA SER A 34 11.24 -1.01 -26.76
C SER A 34 9.84 -0.79 -26.22
N ALA A 35 9.53 -1.33 -25.03
CA ALA A 35 8.25 -1.12 -24.35
C ALA A 35 8.04 0.35 -23.96
N LEU A 36 9.09 1.05 -23.52
CA LEU A 36 9.04 2.50 -23.28
C LEU A 36 8.79 3.28 -24.56
N ILE A 37 9.46 2.93 -25.66
CA ILE A 37 9.25 3.57 -26.97
C ILE A 37 7.82 3.33 -27.47
N GLU A 38 7.29 2.12 -27.30
CA GLU A 38 5.93 1.78 -27.70
C GLU A 38 4.88 2.50 -26.83
N THR A 39 5.12 2.58 -25.52
CA THR A 39 4.30 3.37 -24.59
C THR A 39 4.30 4.84 -24.97
N VAL A 40 5.47 5.41 -25.31
CA VAL A 40 5.58 6.79 -25.80
C VAL A 40 4.84 7.00 -27.11
N LYS A 41 4.87 6.03 -28.04
CA LYS A 41 4.10 6.08 -29.30
C LYS A 41 2.59 6.00 -29.06
N LEU A 42 2.14 5.15 -28.13
CA LEU A 42 0.73 5.00 -27.76
C LEU A 42 0.21 6.24 -27.05
N VAL A 43 0.99 6.81 -26.12
CA VAL A 43 0.67 8.09 -25.46
C VAL A 43 0.60 9.23 -26.48
N ARG A 44 1.54 9.28 -27.44
CA ARG A 44 1.52 10.25 -28.54
C ARG A 44 0.26 10.10 -29.41
N SER A 45 -0.08 8.88 -29.81
CA SER A 45 -1.28 8.59 -30.61
C SER A 45 -2.57 8.97 -29.88
N GLY A 46 -2.69 8.59 -28.60
CA GLY A 46 -3.84 8.90 -27.76
C GLY A 46 -4.01 10.40 -27.50
N ALA A 47 -2.92 11.12 -27.23
CA ALA A 47 -2.97 12.57 -27.01
C ALA A 47 -3.39 13.33 -28.28
N THR A 48 -2.97 12.88 -29.45
CA THR A 48 -3.34 13.50 -30.74
C THR A 48 -4.82 13.28 -31.06
N HIS A 49 -5.37 12.12 -30.70
CA HIS A 49 -6.79 11.78 -30.91
C HIS A 49 -7.73 12.43 -29.89
N MET A 50 -7.25 12.68 -28.66
CA MET A 50 -8.06 13.22 -27.55
C MET A 50 -8.08 14.75 -27.51
N PHE A 51 -7.01 15.42 -27.93
CA PHE A 51 -6.87 16.90 -27.83
C PHE A 51 -6.65 17.61 -29.17
N GLY A 52 -6.80 16.91 -30.31
CA GLY A 52 -6.53 17.46 -31.64
C GLY A 52 -7.34 18.72 -32.00
N SER A 53 -8.57 18.85 -31.49
CA SER A 53 -9.40 20.04 -31.68
C SER A 53 -9.07 21.19 -30.71
N GLU A 54 -8.61 20.88 -29.50
CA GLU A 54 -8.24 21.86 -28.46
C GLU A 54 -6.86 22.49 -28.70
N ILE A 55 -5.93 21.74 -29.32
CA ILE A 55 -4.64 22.28 -29.76
C ILE A 55 -4.86 23.28 -30.91
N ARG A 56 -5.79 23.01 -31.84
CA ARG A 56 -6.10 23.92 -32.97
C ARG A 56 -6.79 25.20 -32.52
N ALA A 57 -7.60 25.14 -31.46
CA ALA A 57 -8.27 26.30 -30.89
C ALA A 57 -7.33 27.21 -30.06
N ARG A 58 -6.24 26.66 -29.50
CA ARG A 58 -5.20 27.43 -28.79
C ARG A 58 -4.16 28.06 -29.72
N ASP A 59 -3.89 27.46 -30.87
CA ASP A 59 -2.95 28.00 -31.87
C ASP A 59 -3.47 29.32 -32.49
N GLU A 60 -4.79 29.52 -32.56
CA GLU A 60 -5.42 30.77 -33.00
C GLU A 60 -5.47 31.85 -31.91
N SER A 61 -5.46 31.49 -30.62
CA SER A 61 -5.52 32.46 -29.51
C SER A 61 -4.16 32.98 -29.05
N ASP A 62 -3.09 32.20 -29.23
CA ASP A 62 -1.77 32.45 -28.62
C ASP A 62 -0.71 33.00 -29.59
N GLY A 63 -1.14 33.60 -30.71
CA GLY A 63 -0.27 34.16 -31.76
C GLY A 63 0.68 35.31 -31.35
N ALA A 64 0.88 35.57 -30.05
CA ALA A 64 1.68 36.70 -29.59
C ALA A 64 2.68 36.45 -28.43
N ALA A 65 2.80 35.27 -27.79
CA ALA A 65 3.57 35.23 -26.53
C ALA A 65 4.41 34.01 -26.16
N LEU A 66 4.61 32.99 -26.99
CA LEU A 66 5.62 31.96 -26.68
C LEU A 66 6.44 31.62 -27.92
N ASN A 67 7.71 32.00 -27.92
CA ASN A 67 8.70 31.58 -28.91
C ASN A 67 9.08 30.11 -28.64
N ILE A 68 8.19 29.19 -29.02
CA ILE A 68 8.37 27.73 -28.93
C ILE A 68 9.30 27.21 -30.05
N ASN A 69 9.63 28.06 -31.04
CA ASN A 69 10.31 27.69 -32.27
C ASN A 69 11.82 27.39 -32.17
N ASN A 70 12.45 27.54 -30.99
CA ASN A 70 13.90 27.35 -30.85
C ASN A 70 14.32 26.28 -29.83
N ARG A 71 13.38 25.44 -29.36
CA ARG A 71 13.73 24.24 -28.58
C ARG A 71 13.67 23.03 -29.51
N SER A 72 14.70 22.17 -29.47
CA SER A 72 14.66 20.92 -30.22
C SER A 72 13.41 20.12 -29.84
N PRO A 73 12.75 19.44 -30.79
CA PRO A 73 11.55 18.64 -30.52
C PRO A 73 11.73 17.66 -29.35
N ASP A 74 12.95 17.14 -29.19
CA ASP A 74 13.34 16.24 -28.10
C ASP A 74 13.19 16.90 -26.72
N PHE A 75 13.50 18.20 -26.60
CA PHE A 75 13.38 18.92 -25.33
C PHE A 75 11.93 19.12 -24.92
N ILE A 76 11.04 19.38 -25.88
CA ILE A 76 9.60 19.55 -25.63
C ILE A 76 8.99 18.21 -25.20
N VAL A 77 9.37 17.11 -25.85
CA VAL A 77 8.92 15.76 -25.50
C VAL A 77 9.39 15.37 -24.10
N LEU A 78 10.65 15.67 -23.74
CA LEU A 78 11.19 15.38 -22.41
C LEU A 78 10.53 16.21 -21.31
N ASP A 79 10.22 17.49 -21.56
CA ASP A 79 9.58 18.38 -20.59
C ASP A 79 8.12 17.98 -20.33
N ILE A 80 7.39 17.58 -21.38
CA ILE A 80 6.03 17.03 -21.27
C ILE A 80 6.06 15.67 -20.55
N ALA A 81 6.98 14.78 -20.92
CA ALA A 81 7.12 13.48 -20.26
C ALA A 81 7.44 13.63 -18.77
N LYS A 82 8.31 14.59 -18.41
CA LYS A 82 8.62 14.93 -17.03
C LYS A 82 7.41 15.48 -16.29
N HIS A 83 6.65 16.42 -16.88
CA HIS A 83 5.44 16.96 -16.26
C HIS A 83 4.36 15.90 -16.05
N ILE A 84 4.17 14.99 -17.01
CA ILE A 84 3.23 13.86 -16.88
C ILE A 84 3.69 12.91 -15.78
N LEU A 85 4.99 12.61 -15.71
CA LEU A 85 5.57 11.79 -14.66
C LEU A 85 5.40 12.45 -13.28
N ASP A 86 5.66 13.75 -13.16
CA ASP A 86 5.53 14.52 -11.92
C ASP A 86 4.06 14.61 -11.47
N LEU A 87 3.10 14.71 -12.40
CA LEU A 87 1.67 14.65 -12.10
C LEU A 87 1.24 13.25 -11.64
N PHE A 88 1.73 12.20 -12.29
CA PHE A 88 1.38 10.81 -11.97
C PHE A 88 1.98 10.38 -10.63
N VAL A 89 3.28 10.60 -10.44
CA VAL A 89 3.98 10.41 -9.17
C VAL A 89 3.31 11.29 -8.11
N GLY A 90 2.97 12.53 -8.48
CA GLY A 90 2.25 13.56 -7.73
C GLY A 90 0.90 13.12 -7.14
N ALA A 91 0.08 12.43 -7.91
CA ALA A 91 -1.21 11.93 -7.45
C ALA A 91 -1.04 10.68 -6.57
N MET A 92 -0.06 9.84 -6.90
CA MET A 92 0.22 8.59 -6.22
C MET A 92 0.72 8.80 -4.78
N TRP A 93 1.65 9.75 -4.55
CA TRP A 93 2.14 10.04 -3.19
C TRP A 93 1.05 10.65 -2.29
N LYS A 94 0.16 11.49 -2.84
CA LYS A 94 -0.96 12.08 -2.09
C LYS A 94 -1.94 11.01 -1.60
N THR A 95 -2.26 10.04 -2.45
CA THR A 95 -3.19 8.95 -2.12
C THR A 95 -2.57 7.99 -1.10
N MET A 96 -1.28 7.66 -1.28
CA MET A 96 -0.51 6.87 -0.31
C MET A 96 -0.47 7.54 1.07
N LEU A 97 -0.12 8.83 1.11
CA LEU A 97 -0.08 9.59 2.36
C LEU A 97 -1.46 9.72 2.99
N GLY A 98 -2.52 9.94 2.20
CA GLY A 98 -3.89 10.00 2.70
C GLY A 98 -4.32 8.69 3.36
N LEU A 99 -4.17 7.56 2.66
CA LEU A 99 -4.54 6.24 3.17
C LEU A 99 -3.69 5.79 4.35
N THR A 100 -2.43 6.24 4.43
CA THR A 100 -1.54 5.89 5.56
C THR A 100 -1.72 6.82 6.76
N ALA A 101 -2.04 8.09 6.53
CA ALA A 101 -2.28 9.05 7.61
C ALA A 101 -3.64 8.83 8.27
N LEU A 102 -4.67 8.42 7.51
CA LEU A 102 -6.04 8.28 8.02
C LEU A 102 -6.10 7.40 9.29
N PRO A 103 -5.53 6.18 9.32
CA PRO A 103 -5.57 5.34 10.52
C PRO A 103 -4.87 5.96 11.73
N HIS A 104 -3.79 6.70 11.49
CA HIS A 104 -3.05 7.37 12.56
C HIS A 104 -3.85 8.50 13.20
N VAL A 105 -4.68 9.22 12.43
CA VAL A 105 -5.55 10.28 12.97
C VAL A 105 -6.51 9.70 14.02
N GLY A 106 -7.24 8.64 13.67
CA GLY A 106 -8.14 7.99 14.63
C GLY A 106 -7.40 7.37 15.82
N GLY A 107 -6.22 6.79 15.58
CA GLY A 107 -5.34 6.29 16.64
C GLY A 107 -4.92 7.37 17.64
N ILE A 108 -4.54 8.55 17.15
CA ILE A 108 -4.17 9.70 17.97
C ILE A 108 -5.37 10.21 18.77
N CYS A 109 -6.52 10.40 18.11
CA CYS A 109 -7.77 10.82 18.77
C CYS A 109 -8.17 9.83 19.89
N GLY A 110 -8.15 8.53 19.59
CA GLY A 110 -8.43 7.47 20.56
C GLY A 110 -7.43 7.43 21.71
N ALA A 111 -6.15 7.73 21.46
CA ALA A 111 -5.12 7.77 22.49
C ALA A 111 -5.37 8.88 23.53
N PHE A 112 -5.92 10.03 23.15
CA PHE A 112 -6.27 11.09 24.11
C PHE A 112 -7.34 10.63 25.11
N ILE A 113 -8.39 9.96 24.62
CA ILE A 113 -9.46 9.40 25.45
C ILE A 113 -8.90 8.28 26.33
N THR A 114 -8.18 7.34 25.72
CA THR A 114 -7.61 6.17 26.39
C THR A 114 -6.66 6.57 27.52
N ARG A 115 -5.78 7.55 27.31
CA ARG A 115 -4.79 7.97 28.32
C ARG A 115 -5.43 8.50 29.61
N ARG A 116 -6.58 9.18 29.51
CA ARG A 116 -7.30 9.69 30.68
C ARG A 116 -7.98 8.56 31.44
N GLU A 117 -8.74 7.73 30.72
CA GLU A 117 -9.53 6.65 31.28
C GLU A 117 -8.68 5.47 31.78
N THR A 118 -7.47 5.30 31.23
CA THR A 118 -6.52 4.26 31.66
C THR A 118 -6.08 4.44 33.11
N LYS A 119 -5.94 5.70 33.58
CA LYS A 119 -5.50 6.04 34.94
C LYS A 119 -6.64 6.07 35.95
N THR A 120 -7.88 6.23 35.49
CA THR A 120 -9.07 6.36 36.33
C THR A 120 -9.84 5.05 36.38
N TRP A 121 -10.74 4.81 35.44
CA TRP A 121 -11.66 3.68 35.42
C TRP A 121 -10.96 2.36 35.06
N TYR A 122 -10.08 2.34 34.07
CA TYR A 122 -9.42 1.10 33.65
C TYR A 122 -8.51 0.53 34.73
N ALA A 123 -7.97 1.38 35.61
CA ALA A 123 -7.12 0.96 36.73
C ALA A 123 -7.90 0.10 37.74
N THR A 124 -9.19 0.37 37.94
CA THR A 124 -10.05 -0.32 38.92
C THR A 124 -10.52 -1.70 38.45
N LEU A 125 -10.44 -2.00 37.14
CA LEU A 125 -10.86 -3.29 36.60
C LEU A 125 -9.92 -4.44 36.98
N ASN A 126 -10.49 -5.62 37.22
CA ASN A 126 -9.72 -6.86 37.29
C ASN A 126 -9.21 -7.21 35.88
N LYS A 127 -7.89 -7.40 35.74
CA LYS A 127 -7.21 -7.62 34.47
C LYS A 127 -6.30 -8.85 34.57
N PRO A 128 -6.15 -9.64 33.50
CA PRO A 128 -5.26 -10.79 33.50
C PRO A 128 -3.79 -10.37 33.61
N SER A 129 -2.98 -11.21 34.26
CA SER A 129 -1.54 -10.98 34.48
C SER A 129 -0.71 -11.01 33.20
N TRP A 130 -1.18 -11.67 32.14
CA TRP A 130 -0.50 -11.77 30.85
C TRP A 130 -0.68 -10.55 29.94
N ARG A 131 -1.42 -9.52 30.38
CA ARG A 131 -1.70 -8.33 29.56
C ARG A 131 -0.39 -7.58 29.25
N PRO A 132 -0.19 -7.12 27.99
CA PRO A 132 0.95 -6.29 27.65
C PRO A 132 1.00 -4.98 28.47
N PRO A 133 2.20 -4.40 28.68
CA PRO A 133 2.35 -3.07 29.27
C PRO A 133 1.59 -1.99 28.48
N ASN A 134 1.11 -0.94 29.14
CA ASN A 134 0.36 0.15 28.48
C ASN A 134 1.16 0.82 27.35
N SER A 135 2.48 0.92 27.48
CA SER A 135 3.36 1.47 26.43
C SER A 135 3.42 0.60 25.19
N ALA A 136 3.32 -0.73 25.34
CA ALA A 136 3.35 -1.67 24.22
C ALA A 136 2.17 -1.45 23.26
N PHE A 137 0.99 -1.12 23.79
CA PHE A 137 -0.19 -0.82 22.96
C PHE A 137 0.08 0.32 21.98
N GLY A 138 0.73 1.41 22.41
CA GLY A 138 1.03 2.55 21.53
C GLY A 138 1.99 2.18 20.40
N VAL A 139 3.06 1.43 20.72
CA VAL A 139 4.06 0.98 19.74
C VAL A 139 3.43 0.03 18.72
N VAL A 140 2.68 -0.96 19.21
CA VAL A 140 2.04 -1.96 18.34
C VAL A 140 1.02 -1.29 17.42
N TRP A 141 0.11 -0.46 17.93
CA TRP A 141 -0.87 0.21 17.08
C TRP A 141 -0.24 1.12 16.03
N THR A 142 0.87 1.78 16.34
CA THR A 142 1.60 2.61 15.35
C THR A 142 2.15 1.75 14.20
N ALA A 143 2.76 0.60 14.52
CA ALA A 143 3.23 -0.34 13.51
C ALA A 143 2.07 -0.92 12.67
N LEU A 144 0.96 -1.26 13.32
CA LEU A 144 -0.22 -1.81 12.66
C LEU A 144 -0.89 -0.79 11.73
N TYR A 145 -1.06 0.46 12.16
CA TYR A 145 -1.61 1.52 11.31
C TYR A 145 -0.74 1.81 10.09
N THR A 146 0.59 1.74 10.26
CA THR A 146 1.53 1.83 9.15
C THR A 146 1.34 0.68 8.16
N GLY A 147 1.25 -0.57 8.67
CA GLY A 147 1.04 -1.76 7.84
C GLY A 147 -0.31 -1.74 7.09
N MET A 148 -1.38 -1.32 7.77
CA MET A 148 -2.72 -1.17 7.19
C MET A 148 -2.74 -0.12 6.06
N GLY A 149 -2.13 1.04 6.30
CA GLY A 149 -2.07 2.13 5.32
C GLY A 149 -1.23 1.79 4.10
N TYR A 150 -0.09 1.13 4.31
CA TYR A 150 0.75 0.68 3.21
C TYR A 150 0.08 -0.47 2.43
N GLY A 151 -0.56 -1.41 3.12
CA GLY A 151 -1.32 -2.50 2.49
C GLY A 151 -2.47 -2.00 1.63
N SER A 152 -3.24 -1.01 2.10
CA SER A 152 -4.34 -0.43 1.32
C SER A 152 -3.84 0.31 0.08
N TYR A 153 -2.70 0.99 0.17
CA TYR A 153 -2.04 1.59 -0.98
C TYR A 153 -1.57 0.55 -2.02
N LEU A 154 -1.00 -0.59 -1.59
CA LEU A 154 -0.62 -1.67 -2.51
C LEU A 154 -1.82 -2.22 -3.27
N VAL A 155 -2.94 -2.46 -2.58
CA VAL A 155 -4.19 -2.93 -3.21
C VAL A 155 -4.76 -1.89 -4.17
N TYR A 156 -4.76 -0.61 -3.76
CA TYR A 156 -5.19 0.49 -4.62
C TYR A 156 -4.35 0.58 -5.91
N LYS A 157 -3.02 0.42 -5.79
CA LYS A 157 -2.11 0.45 -6.94
C LYS A 157 -2.32 -0.73 -7.88
N GLU A 158 -2.48 -1.94 -7.34
CA GLU A 158 -2.65 -3.16 -8.14
C GLU A 158 -3.96 -3.15 -8.94
N LEU A 159 -5.02 -2.56 -8.38
CA LEU A 159 -6.34 -2.44 -9.02
C LEU A 159 -6.46 -1.25 -9.98
N GLY A 160 -5.37 -0.51 -10.23
CA GLY A 160 -5.36 0.62 -11.14
C GLY A 160 -6.11 1.86 -10.64
N GLY A 161 -6.37 1.96 -9.34
CA GLY A 161 -7.05 3.09 -8.71
C GLY A 161 -8.44 2.77 -8.18
N PHE A 162 -9.32 3.79 -8.11
CA PHE A 162 -10.73 3.64 -7.71
C PHE A 162 -11.57 3.08 -8.86
N THR A 163 -11.34 1.81 -9.19
CA THR A 163 -12.13 1.04 -10.16
C THR A 163 -13.27 0.29 -9.46
N GLU A 164 -14.22 -0.27 -10.22
CA GLU A 164 -15.33 -1.06 -9.65
C GLU A 164 -14.81 -2.25 -8.81
N ASP A 165 -13.70 -2.88 -9.26
CA ASP A 165 -13.03 -3.97 -8.56
C ASP A 165 -12.40 -3.55 -7.23
N ALA A 166 -12.11 -2.25 -7.05
CA ALA A 166 -11.55 -1.71 -5.82
C ALA A 166 -12.59 -1.36 -4.75
N VAL A 167 -13.88 -1.28 -5.11
CA VAL A 167 -14.95 -0.87 -4.20
C VAL A 167 -15.08 -1.83 -3.01
N VAL A 168 -15.07 -3.13 -3.26
CA VAL A 168 -15.17 -4.15 -2.20
C VAL A 168 -13.95 -4.15 -1.27
N PRO A 169 -12.70 -4.32 -1.76
CA PRO A 169 -11.54 -4.40 -0.89
C PRO A 169 -11.23 -3.09 -0.15
N LEU A 170 -11.47 -1.93 -0.77
CA LEU A 170 -11.29 -0.63 -0.09
C LEU A 170 -12.49 -0.27 0.79
N GLY A 171 -13.70 -0.70 0.45
CA GLY A 171 -14.89 -0.55 1.28
C GLY A 171 -14.79 -1.34 2.58
N LEU A 172 -14.32 -2.59 2.53
CA LEU A 172 -14.03 -3.40 3.72
C LEU A 172 -12.92 -2.78 4.58
N TYR A 173 -11.90 -2.19 3.94
CA TYR A 173 -10.88 -1.40 4.64
C TYR A 173 -11.44 -0.15 5.33
N GLY A 174 -12.37 0.57 4.69
CA GLY A 174 -13.07 1.68 5.31
C GLY A 174 -13.92 1.23 6.51
N LEU A 175 -14.64 0.12 6.36
CA LEU A 175 -15.50 -0.44 7.42
C LEU A 175 -14.68 -0.90 8.63
N GLN A 176 -13.62 -1.67 8.44
CA GLN A 176 -12.77 -2.10 9.56
C GLN A 176 -12.09 -0.91 10.25
N LEU A 177 -11.80 0.17 9.52
CA LEU A 177 -11.21 1.36 10.11
C LEU A 177 -12.24 2.15 10.95
N ALA A 178 -13.47 2.27 10.46
CA ALA A 178 -14.56 2.89 11.22
C ALA A 178 -14.87 2.12 12.51
N LEU A 179 -14.91 0.78 12.43
CA LEU A 179 -15.06 -0.11 13.59
C LEU A 179 -13.90 0.08 14.58
N ASN A 180 -12.66 0.07 14.08
CA ASN A 180 -11.47 0.32 14.90
C ASN A 180 -11.58 1.64 15.70
N TRP A 181 -12.08 2.71 15.08
CA TRP A 181 -12.28 4.00 15.75
C TRP A 181 -13.46 3.99 16.72
N ALA A 182 -14.51 3.21 16.43
CA ALA A 182 -15.69 3.08 17.29
C ALA A 182 -15.40 2.33 18.59
N TRP A 183 -14.44 1.39 18.60
CA TRP A 183 -14.10 0.62 19.80
C TRP A 183 -13.70 1.51 20.99
N THR A 184 -12.83 2.51 20.76
CA THR A 184 -12.31 3.38 21.83
C THR A 184 -13.41 4.14 22.59
N PRO A 185 -14.31 4.90 21.94
CA PRO A 185 -15.41 5.57 22.63
C PRO A 185 -16.42 4.59 23.26
N ILE A 186 -16.64 3.40 22.69
CA ILE A 186 -17.53 2.40 23.30
C ILE A 186 -16.93 1.83 24.59
N PHE A 187 -15.65 1.45 24.57
CA PHE A 187 -14.98 0.84 25.72
C PHE A 187 -14.63 1.87 26.79
N PHE A 188 -13.93 2.95 26.43
CA PHE A 188 -13.44 3.95 27.38
C PHE A 188 -14.40 5.12 27.60
N GLY A 189 -15.21 5.48 26.61
CA GLY A 189 -16.17 6.59 26.74
C GLY A 189 -17.46 6.16 27.42
N ALA A 190 -18.09 5.09 26.96
CA ALA A 190 -19.36 4.60 27.48
C ALA A 190 -19.22 3.53 28.59
N HIS A 191 -17.99 3.04 28.85
CA HIS A 191 -17.71 1.96 29.82
C HIS A 191 -18.53 0.67 29.59
N LYS A 192 -19.02 0.46 28.35
CA LYS A 192 -19.87 -0.69 27.99
C LYS A 192 -19.02 -1.87 27.51
N ILE A 193 -18.41 -2.58 28.46
CA ILE A 193 -17.49 -3.70 28.19
C ILE A 193 -18.12 -4.78 27.28
N LYS A 194 -19.39 -5.15 27.51
CA LYS A 194 -20.12 -6.11 26.66
C LYS A 194 -20.23 -5.66 25.20
N LEU A 195 -20.59 -4.39 25.00
CA LEU A 195 -20.78 -3.84 23.65
C LEU A 195 -19.43 -3.74 22.93
N ALA A 196 -18.38 -3.33 23.66
CA ALA A 196 -17.03 -3.31 23.13
C ALA A 196 -16.50 -4.71 22.76
N LEU A 197 -16.89 -5.76 23.50
CA LEU A 197 -16.56 -7.14 23.16
C LEU A 197 -17.26 -7.59 21.86
N ILE A 198 -18.54 -7.26 21.69
CA ILE A 198 -19.25 -7.59 20.45
C ILE A 198 -18.62 -6.83 19.27
N GLU A 199 -18.35 -5.55 19.45
CA GLU A 199 -17.73 -4.71 18.43
C GLU A 199 -16.35 -5.24 18.03
N ILE A 200 -15.47 -5.60 18.97
CA ILE A 200 -14.12 -6.09 18.61
C ILE A 200 -14.14 -7.45 17.91
N VAL A 201 -15.14 -8.29 18.19
CA VAL A 201 -15.37 -9.54 17.45
C VAL A 201 -15.80 -9.24 16.01
N VAL A 202 -16.72 -8.29 15.81
CA VAL A 202 -17.15 -7.84 14.49
C VAL A 202 -15.99 -7.21 13.72
N LEU A 203 -15.16 -6.38 14.38
CA LEU A 203 -13.94 -5.82 13.82
C LEU A 203 -12.98 -6.93 13.37
N THR A 204 -12.73 -7.92 14.21
CA THR A 204 -11.86 -9.07 13.90
C THR A 204 -12.36 -9.82 12.66
N GLY A 205 -13.67 -10.09 12.59
CA GLY A 205 -14.30 -10.71 11.42
C GLY A 205 -14.19 -9.86 10.15
N THR A 206 -14.36 -8.54 10.29
CA THR A 206 -14.22 -7.60 9.16
C THR A 206 -12.78 -7.56 8.65
N VAL A 207 -11.79 -7.58 9.53
CA VAL A 207 -10.37 -7.64 9.16
C VAL A 207 -10.04 -8.94 8.43
N ALA A 208 -10.56 -10.08 8.90
CA ALA A 208 -10.42 -11.34 8.20
C ALA A 208 -11.07 -11.29 6.80
N ALA A 209 -12.26 -10.69 6.67
CA ALA A 209 -12.91 -10.50 5.38
C ALA A 209 -12.09 -9.59 4.45
N THR A 210 -11.50 -8.50 4.97
CA THR A 210 -10.58 -7.64 4.22
C THR A 210 -9.39 -8.45 3.72
N MET A 211 -8.76 -9.27 4.58
CA MET A 211 -7.64 -10.13 4.18
C MET A 211 -8.02 -11.12 3.08
N VAL A 212 -9.21 -11.74 3.16
CA VAL A 212 -9.71 -12.65 2.11
C VAL A 212 -9.92 -11.89 0.79
N SER A 213 -10.45 -10.67 0.84
CA SER A 213 -10.64 -9.84 -0.36
C SER A 213 -9.32 -9.35 -0.97
N TRP A 214 -8.29 -9.11 -0.14
CA TRP A 214 -6.98 -8.66 -0.58
C TRP A 214 -6.10 -9.80 -1.08
N TYR A 215 -6.35 -11.03 -0.65
CA TYR A 215 -5.56 -12.21 -1.02
C TYR A 215 -5.43 -12.44 -2.54
N PRO A 216 -6.52 -12.41 -3.34
CA PRO A 216 -6.41 -12.57 -4.79
C PRO A 216 -5.78 -11.36 -5.49
N VAL A 217 -5.82 -10.18 -4.86
CA VAL A 217 -5.29 -8.94 -5.44
C VAL A 217 -3.79 -8.82 -5.18
N ASN A 218 -3.39 -8.84 -3.90
CA ASN A 218 -2.00 -8.66 -3.50
C ASN A 218 -1.68 -9.46 -2.22
N ARG A 219 -0.86 -10.50 -2.38
CA ARG A 219 -0.44 -11.38 -1.27
C ARG A 219 0.39 -10.64 -0.23
N THR A 220 1.22 -9.69 -0.65
CA THR A 220 2.06 -8.89 0.26
C THR A 220 1.19 -7.99 1.14
N ALA A 221 0.18 -7.32 0.57
CA ALA A 221 -0.77 -6.51 1.33
C ALA A 221 -1.53 -7.35 2.37
N THR A 222 -1.92 -8.58 1.99
CA THR A 222 -2.58 -9.51 2.90
C THR A 222 -1.65 -9.95 4.03
N LEU A 223 -0.39 -10.24 3.74
CA LEU A 223 0.58 -10.66 4.75
C LEU A 223 0.87 -9.55 5.78
N LEU A 224 0.82 -8.28 5.37
CA LEU A 224 0.95 -7.12 6.26
C LEU A 224 -0.22 -7.00 7.26
N MET A 225 -1.38 -7.58 6.93
CA MET A 225 -2.55 -7.62 7.81
C MET A 225 -2.50 -8.77 8.82
N THR A 226 -1.68 -9.80 8.60
CA THR A 226 -1.50 -10.92 9.53
C THR A 226 -1.12 -10.49 10.97
N PRO A 227 -0.11 -9.62 11.20
CA PRO A 227 0.19 -9.15 12.56
C PRO A 227 -0.97 -8.37 13.17
N TYR A 228 -1.78 -7.69 12.36
CA TYR A 228 -2.97 -7.01 12.83
C TYR A 228 -4.04 -8.00 13.32
N LEU A 229 -4.35 -9.02 12.52
CA LEU A 229 -5.32 -10.04 12.90
C LEU A 229 -4.90 -10.76 14.19
N ALA A 230 -3.61 -11.12 14.32
CA ALA A 230 -3.07 -11.73 15.54
C ALA A 230 -3.25 -10.83 16.77
N TRP A 231 -2.97 -9.53 16.61
CA TRP A 231 -3.19 -8.54 17.67
C TRP A 231 -4.66 -8.40 18.06
N LEU A 232 -5.59 -8.42 17.09
CA LEU A 232 -7.02 -8.39 17.37
C LEU A 232 -7.49 -9.62 18.12
N CYS A 233 -7.01 -10.82 17.79
CA CYS A 233 -7.31 -12.03 18.57
C CYS A 233 -6.88 -11.90 20.03
N LEU A 234 -5.69 -11.33 20.28
CA LEU A 234 -5.21 -11.04 21.64
C LEU A 234 -6.11 -10.00 22.34
N ALA A 235 -6.46 -8.92 21.65
CA ALA A 235 -7.31 -7.86 22.18
C ALA A 235 -8.73 -8.35 22.48
N THR A 236 -9.31 -9.19 21.62
CA THR A 236 -10.62 -9.85 21.83
C THR A 236 -10.56 -10.77 23.05
N SER A 237 -9.50 -11.57 23.19
CA SER A 237 -9.30 -12.43 24.35
C SER A 237 -9.18 -11.61 25.65
N LEU A 238 -8.48 -10.47 25.60
CA LEU A 238 -8.35 -9.56 26.73
C LEU A 238 -9.70 -8.94 27.11
N ASN A 239 -10.47 -8.46 26.12
CA ASN A 239 -11.81 -7.91 26.34
C ASN A 239 -12.74 -8.96 26.97
N TYR A 240 -12.66 -10.21 26.50
CA TYR A 240 -13.44 -11.31 27.05
C TYR A 240 -13.08 -11.60 28.52
N CYS A 241 -11.79 -11.67 28.86
CA CYS A 241 -11.35 -11.84 30.24
C CYS A 241 -11.83 -10.69 31.12
N ILE A 242 -11.68 -9.44 30.67
CA ILE A 242 -12.16 -8.26 31.42
C ILE A 242 -13.68 -8.34 31.63
N TRP A 243 -14.45 -8.73 30.60
CA TRP A 243 -15.89 -8.88 30.74
C TRP A 243 -16.28 -9.98 31.74
N ARG A 244 -15.62 -11.13 31.68
CA ARG A 244 -15.86 -12.28 32.56
C ARG A 244 -15.50 -11.98 34.02
N ASP A 245 -14.36 -11.32 34.24
CA ASP A 245 -13.76 -11.12 35.57
C ASP A 245 -14.29 -9.86 36.28
N ASN A 246 -15.15 -9.07 35.62
CA ASN A 246 -15.80 -7.88 36.18
C ASN A 246 -17.35 -7.96 36.04
N PRO A 247 -18.01 -8.95 36.70
CA PRO A 247 -19.46 -9.12 36.63
C PRO A 247 -20.25 -7.97 37.28
N ASP A 248 -19.65 -7.24 38.23
CA ASP A 248 -20.31 -6.24 39.08
C ASP A 248 -20.55 -4.88 38.40
N ILE A 249 -19.99 -4.69 37.19
CA ILE A 249 -20.27 -3.54 36.31
C ILE A 249 -21.61 -3.75 35.56
N LYS A 250 -22.24 -4.92 35.70
CA LYS A 250 -23.66 -5.10 35.35
C LYS A 250 -24.52 -4.38 36.41
N LYS A 251 -24.58 -3.05 36.36
CA LYS A 251 -25.68 -2.32 37.00
C LYS A 251 -26.62 -1.82 35.91
N ASP A 252 -27.73 -2.55 35.86
CA ASP A 252 -29.07 -2.26 35.34
C ASP A 252 -29.23 -1.93 33.84
#